data_AF-A0A535FWW7-F1
#
_entry.id   AF-A0A535FWW7-F1
#
_cell.length_a   1.000
_cell.length_b   1.000
_cell.length_c   1.000
_cell.angle_alpha   90.00
_cell.angle_beta   90.00
_cell.angle_gamma   90.00
#
_symmetry.space_group_name_H-M   'P 1'
#
loop_
_entity.id
_entity.type
_entity.pdbx_description
1 polymer ?
#
loop_
_entity_poly.entity_id
_entity_poly.type
_entity_poly.pdbx_seq_one_letter_code
_entity_poly.pdbx_strand_id
1 'polypeptide(L)'
;MIERLFNTTNEQFLYTLLGNTQAAKQARLMTKAVDPKEHALWTLPDLYTYLVEYLYVVYDQNEHSSLGMSPQAAYLWGMRQGGEREHVRVAYNDRFLKETCPTTAKGTAVVQKGSGIKVNHFYYWNNA
;
A
#
# COMPACT_ATOMS: atom_id res chain seq x y z
N MET A 1 -1.47 -15.48 2.06
CA MET A 1 -1.77 -14.60 3.22
C MET A 1 -2.02 -13.16 2.78
N ILE A 2 -1.12 -12.58 1.97
CA ILE A 2 -1.26 -11.22 1.41
C ILE A 2 -2.55 -11.04 0.58
N GLU A 3 -2.91 -12.03 -0.26
CA GLU A 3 -4.15 -11.96 -1.07
C GLU A 3 -5.42 -11.85 -0.23
N ARG A 4 -5.48 -12.52 0.93
CA ARG A 4 -6.65 -12.47 1.81
C ARG A 4 -6.77 -11.10 2.47
N LEU A 5 -5.65 -10.49 2.89
CA LEU A 5 -5.62 -9.13 3.42
C LEU A 5 -6.17 -8.14 2.38
N PHE A 6 -5.73 -8.24 1.12
CA PHE A 6 -6.24 -7.38 0.05
C PHE A 6 -7.75 -7.55 -0.18
N ASN A 7 -8.26 -8.78 -0.13
CA ASN A 7 -9.70 -9.02 -0.23
C ASN A 7 -10.47 -8.40 0.94
N THR A 8 -10.00 -8.56 2.17
CA THR A 8 -10.66 -7.97 3.34
C THR A 8 -10.63 -6.44 3.31
N THR A 9 -9.50 -5.84 2.93
CA THR A 9 -9.40 -4.39 2.74
C THR A 9 -10.31 -3.89 1.62
N ASN A 10 -10.46 -4.63 0.54
CA ASN A 10 -11.41 -4.29 -0.52
C ASN A 10 -12.84 -4.23 0.04
N GLU A 11 -13.28 -5.28 0.73
CA GLU A 11 -14.65 -5.41 1.22
C GLU A 11 -14.98 -4.43 2.36
N GLN A 12 -14.09 -4.28 3.33
CA GLN A 12 -14.37 -3.52 4.55
C GLN A 12 -14.05 -2.02 4.40
N PHE A 13 -13.12 -1.66 3.50
CA PHE A 13 -12.69 -0.28 3.31
C PHE A 13 -12.99 0.25 1.91
N LEU A 14 -12.39 -0.32 0.85
CA LEU A 14 -12.48 0.32 -0.48
C LEU A 14 -13.91 0.33 -1.05
N TYR A 15 -14.73 -0.68 -0.74
CA TYR A 15 -16.12 -0.76 -1.21
C TYR A 15 -17.10 0.06 -0.36
N THR A 16 -16.65 0.63 0.75
CA THR A 16 -17.46 1.54 1.57
C THR A 16 -17.21 3.01 1.20
N LEU A 17 -16.11 3.31 0.51
CA LEU A 17 -15.79 4.66 0.04
C LEU A 17 -16.82 5.17 -0.98
N LEU A 18 -17.19 6.44 -0.85
CA LEU A 18 -18.04 7.13 -1.83
C LEU A 18 -17.32 7.20 -3.19
N GLY A 19 -18.05 6.94 -4.28
CA GLY A 19 -17.45 6.89 -5.62
C GLY A 19 -16.69 5.59 -5.94
N ASN A 20 -16.87 4.54 -5.14
CA ASN A 20 -16.34 3.23 -5.50
C ASN A 20 -17.01 2.65 -6.76
N THR A 21 -16.30 1.78 -7.47
CA THR A 21 -16.74 1.24 -8.76
C THR A 21 -17.60 -0.03 -8.68
N GLN A 22 -18.05 -0.45 -7.49
CA GLN A 22 -18.86 -1.67 -7.37
C GLN A 22 -20.18 -1.56 -8.12
N ALA A 23 -20.84 -0.39 -8.05
CA ALA A 23 -22.07 -0.12 -8.80
C ALA A 23 -21.86 -0.24 -10.32
N ALA A 24 -20.66 0.06 -10.81
CA ALA A 24 -20.32 -0.02 -12.24
C ALA A 24 -20.24 -1.46 -12.78
N LYS A 25 -20.12 -2.47 -11.91
CA LYS A 25 -20.17 -3.88 -12.34
C LYS A 25 -21.54 -4.28 -12.89
N GLN A 26 -22.60 -3.61 -12.44
CA GLN A 26 -23.97 -3.81 -12.92
C GLN A 26 -24.46 -2.54 -13.62
N ALA A 27 -23.80 -2.18 -14.73
CA ALA A 27 -24.07 -0.94 -15.47
C ALA A 27 -25.55 -0.70 -15.83
N ARG A 28 -26.35 -1.76 -15.95
CA ARG A 28 -27.80 -1.68 -16.26
C ARG A 28 -28.67 -1.19 -15.09
N LEU A 29 -28.16 -1.23 -13.86
CA LEU A 29 -28.85 -0.77 -12.66
C LEU A 29 -28.32 0.60 -12.17
N MET A 30 -27.35 1.19 -12.90
CA MET A 30 -26.78 2.48 -12.55
C MET A 30 -27.76 3.61 -12.85
N THR A 31 -27.95 4.47 -11.87
CA THR A 31 -28.61 5.76 -12.04
C THR A 31 -27.57 6.87 -11.90
N LYS A 32 -27.88 8.08 -12.40
CA LYS A 32 -26.97 9.24 -12.30
C LYS A 32 -26.55 9.55 -10.86
N ALA A 33 -27.41 9.25 -9.88
CA ALA A 33 -27.11 9.45 -8.45
C ALA A 33 -26.05 8.48 -7.91
N VAL A 34 -25.88 7.31 -8.54
CA VAL A 34 -24.98 6.23 -8.09
C VAL A 34 -23.81 6.06 -9.07
N ASP A 35 -23.61 6.99 -10.02
CA ASP A 35 -22.49 6.95 -10.95
C ASP A 35 -21.17 7.29 -10.24
N PRO A 36 -20.19 6.38 -10.16
CA PRO A 36 -18.91 6.62 -9.50
C PRO A 36 -18.15 7.83 -10.08
N LYS A 37 -18.35 8.15 -11.37
CA LYS A 37 -17.66 9.27 -12.03
C LYS A 37 -18.07 10.63 -11.49
N GLU A 38 -19.33 10.76 -11.06
CA GLU A 38 -19.85 11.99 -10.47
C GLU A 38 -19.42 12.15 -9.00
N HIS A 39 -18.83 11.11 -8.39
CA HIS A 39 -18.44 11.05 -6.98
C HIS A 39 -16.93 10.84 -6.78
N ALA A 40 -16.11 11.23 -7.76
CA ALA A 40 -14.65 11.11 -7.72
C ALA A 40 -14.02 12.18 -6.79
N LEU A 41 -14.21 12.01 -5.47
CA LEU A 41 -13.80 12.97 -4.45
C LEU A 41 -12.42 12.67 -3.84
N TRP A 42 -11.96 11.42 -3.93
CA TRP A 42 -10.77 10.97 -3.22
C TRP A 42 -9.49 11.35 -3.95
N THR A 43 -8.67 12.21 -3.33
CA THR A 43 -7.30 12.44 -3.77
C THR A 43 -6.41 11.28 -3.33
N LEU A 44 -5.30 11.03 -4.05
CA LEU A 44 -4.36 9.97 -3.67
C LEU A 44 -3.77 10.17 -2.25
N PRO A 45 -3.39 11.39 -1.81
CA PRO A 45 -2.94 11.63 -0.44
C PRO A 45 -4.00 11.31 0.63
N ASP A 46 -5.25 11.69 0.41
CA ASP A 46 -6.33 11.42 1.36
C ASP A 46 -6.60 9.91 1.43
N LEU A 47 -6.71 9.26 0.27
CA LEU A 47 -6.92 7.81 0.20
C LEU A 47 -5.81 7.05 0.94
N TYR A 48 -4.55 7.46 0.75
CA TYR A 48 -3.42 6.87 1.46
C TYR A 48 -3.55 7.06 2.97
N THR A 49 -3.89 8.27 3.43
CA THR A 49 -4.03 8.60 4.85
C THR A 49 -5.09 7.73 5.52
N TYR A 50 -6.29 7.65 4.95
CA TYR A 50 -7.37 6.83 5.50
C TYR A 50 -7.10 5.34 5.38
N LEU A 51 -6.41 4.89 4.33
CA LEU A 51 -6.01 3.49 4.21
C LEU A 51 -5.03 3.09 5.31
N VAL A 52 -4.05 3.94 5.63
CA VAL A 52 -3.09 3.74 6.73
C VAL A 52 -3.84 3.67 8.07
N GLU A 53 -4.75 4.61 8.32
CA GLU A 53 -5.56 4.60 9.55
C GLU A 53 -6.40 3.32 9.67
N TYR A 54 -7.08 2.92 8.59
CA TYR A 54 -7.84 1.68 8.56
C TYR A 54 -6.95 0.47 8.86
N LEU A 55 -5.78 0.35 8.24
CA LEU A 55 -4.92 -0.83 8.41
C LEU A 55 -4.31 -0.93 9.81
N TYR A 56 -3.79 0.17 10.34
CA TYR A 56 -3.01 0.15 11.58
C TYR A 56 -3.81 0.46 12.85
N VAL A 57 -5.03 1.00 12.70
CA VAL A 57 -5.89 1.30 13.85
C VAL A 57 -7.11 0.40 13.84
N VAL A 58 -7.91 0.43 12.78
CA VAL A 58 -9.21 -0.27 12.75
C VAL A 58 -9.02 -1.78 12.57
N TYR A 59 -8.36 -2.21 11.51
CA TYR A 59 -8.15 -3.61 11.18
C TYR A 59 -7.26 -4.30 12.22
N ASP A 60 -6.20 -3.63 12.69
CA ASP A 60 -5.27 -4.19 13.68
C ASP A 60 -5.94 -4.50 15.03
N GLN A 61 -6.95 -3.72 15.42
CA GLN A 61 -7.66 -3.86 16.70
C GLN A 61 -8.92 -4.73 16.62
N ASN A 62 -9.55 -4.83 15.45
CA ASN A 62 -10.77 -5.61 15.27
C ASN A 62 -10.51 -7.12 15.33
N GLU A 63 -11.48 -7.88 15.84
CA GLU A 63 -11.41 -9.34 15.81
C GLU A 63 -11.40 -9.87 14.37
N HIS A 64 -10.40 -10.68 14.06
CA HIS A 64 -10.28 -11.30 12.76
C HIS A 64 -10.92 -12.69 12.78
N SER A 65 -11.96 -12.90 11.98
CA SER A 65 -12.77 -14.14 11.97
C SER A 65 -11.93 -15.42 11.82
N SER A 66 -10.86 -15.39 11.02
CA SER A 66 -9.98 -16.56 10.85
C SER A 66 -8.92 -16.74 11.93
N LEU A 67 -8.60 -15.68 12.71
CA LEU A 67 -7.62 -15.77 13.80
C LEU A 67 -8.30 -16.01 15.15
N GLY A 68 -9.59 -15.70 15.27
CA GLY A 68 -10.33 -15.74 16.54
C GLY A 68 -9.84 -14.69 17.55
N MET A 69 -9.03 -13.73 17.10
CA MET A 69 -8.45 -12.64 17.88
C MET A 69 -8.07 -11.50 16.92
N SER A 70 -7.70 -10.34 17.45
CA SER A 70 -7.21 -9.23 16.61
C SER A 70 -5.82 -9.52 16.02
N PRO A 71 -5.48 -8.96 14.84
CA PRO A 71 -4.14 -9.05 14.27
C PRO A 71 -3.06 -8.59 15.26
N GLN A 72 -3.31 -7.52 16.02
CA GLN A 72 -2.41 -7.05 17.07
C GLN A 72 -2.17 -8.10 18.14
N ALA A 73 -3.24 -8.73 18.64
CA ALA A 73 -3.13 -9.76 19.68
C ALA A 73 -2.36 -10.98 19.17
N ALA A 74 -2.63 -11.40 17.92
CA ALA A 74 -1.91 -12.49 17.27
C ALA A 74 -0.42 -12.17 17.11
N TYR A 75 -0.08 -10.95 16.71
CA TYR A 75 1.30 -10.47 16.60
C TYR A 75 1.99 -10.52 17.97
N LEU A 76 1.41 -9.90 19.00
CA LEU A 76 1.98 -9.89 20.36
C LEU A 76 2.12 -11.29 20.96
N TRP A 77 1.16 -12.17 20.70
CA TRP A 77 1.25 -13.58 21.09
C TRP A 77 2.42 -14.26 20.39
N GLY A 78 2.53 -14.12 19.06
CA GLY A 78 3.63 -14.66 18.27
C GLY A 78 5.00 -14.15 18.73
N MET A 79 5.12 -12.85 19.03
CA MET A 79 6.35 -12.25 19.55
C MET A 79 6.74 -12.81 20.91
N ARG A 80 5.77 -13.00 21.82
CA ARG A 80 6.03 -13.64 23.12
C ARG A 80 6.51 -15.08 23.00
N GLN A 81 6.01 -15.83 22.02
CA GLN A 81 6.42 -17.22 21.80
C GLN A 81 7.75 -17.35 21.05
N GLY A 82 7.98 -16.49 20.05
CA GLY A 82 9.04 -16.64 19.06
C GLY A 82 10.24 -15.69 19.20
N GLY A 83 10.13 -14.66 20.03
CA GLY A 83 11.13 -13.58 20.13
C GLY A 83 11.26 -12.74 18.84
N GLU A 84 12.17 -11.77 18.84
CA GLU A 84 12.26 -10.75 17.79
C GLU A 84 12.94 -11.20 16.48
N ARG A 85 13.54 -12.40 16.43
CA ARG A 85 14.21 -12.99 15.23
C ARG A 85 14.97 -11.96 14.37
N GLU A 86 15.77 -11.09 15.00
CA GLU A 86 16.41 -9.96 14.32
C GLU A 86 17.20 -10.35 13.07
N HIS A 87 17.79 -11.55 13.05
CA HIS A 87 18.55 -12.08 11.91
C HIS A 87 17.70 -12.28 10.63
N VAL A 88 16.37 -12.30 10.72
CA VAL A 88 15.44 -12.37 9.57
C VAL A 88 14.94 -10.99 9.15
N ARG A 89 15.18 -9.96 9.98
CA ARG A 89 14.65 -8.61 9.74
C ARG A 89 15.38 -7.96 8.58
N VAL A 90 14.65 -7.69 7.49
CA VAL A 90 15.13 -6.82 6.43
C VAL A 90 15.01 -5.38 6.93
N ALA A 91 16.15 -4.77 7.24
CA ALA A 91 16.18 -3.39 7.70
C ALA A 91 15.76 -2.44 6.57
N TYR A 92 14.84 -1.53 6.86
CA TYR A 92 14.47 -0.43 5.97
C TYR A 92 15.53 0.67 6.00
N ASN A 93 16.73 0.33 5.55
CA ASN A 93 17.90 1.21 5.56
C ASN A 93 18.15 1.81 4.16
N ASP A 94 19.11 2.73 4.07
CA ASP A 94 19.48 3.39 2.81
C ASP A 94 19.87 2.39 1.71
N ARG A 95 20.47 1.26 2.08
CA ARG A 95 20.78 0.17 1.15
C ARG A 95 19.51 -0.45 0.56
N PHE A 96 18.54 -0.83 1.40
CA PHE A 96 17.26 -1.39 0.95
C PHE A 96 16.52 -0.42 0.04
N LEU A 97 16.49 0.87 0.39
CA LEU A 97 15.89 1.92 -0.44
C LEU A 97 16.55 1.98 -1.83
N LYS A 98 17.88 1.96 -1.89
CA LYS A 98 18.61 2.00 -3.16
C LYS A 98 18.43 0.73 -3.99
N GLU A 99 18.45 -0.44 -3.36
CA GLU A 99 18.27 -1.74 -4.03
C GLU A 99 16.84 -1.95 -4.55
N THR A 100 15.84 -1.36 -3.89
CA THR A 100 14.43 -1.46 -4.30
C THR A 100 13.98 -0.37 -5.27
N CYS A 101 14.80 0.67 -5.47
CA CYS A 101 14.53 1.69 -6.48
C CYS A 101 14.48 1.08 -7.90
N PRO A 102 13.54 1.52 -8.75
CA PRO A 102 13.46 1.05 -10.12
C PRO A 102 14.72 1.50 -10.90
N THR A 103 15.46 0.52 -11.42
CA THR A 103 16.65 0.75 -12.26
C THR A 103 16.28 0.90 -13.74
N THR A 104 17.26 1.25 -14.58
CA THR A 104 17.09 1.23 -16.04
C THR A 104 17.02 -0.22 -16.54
N ALA A 105 16.42 -0.45 -17.70
CA ALA A 105 16.35 -1.80 -18.29
C ALA A 105 17.74 -2.47 -18.47
N LYS A 106 18.82 -1.69 -18.56
CA LYS A 106 20.20 -2.18 -18.68
C LYS A 106 20.91 -2.37 -17.32
N GLY A 107 20.28 -1.98 -16.21
CA GLY A 107 20.88 -1.97 -14.88
C GLY A 107 21.99 -0.93 -14.68
N THR A 108 22.33 -0.17 -15.72
CA THR A 108 23.36 0.87 -15.72
C THR A 108 22.83 2.16 -16.35
N ALA A 109 23.33 3.31 -15.90
CA ALA A 109 23.00 4.63 -16.45
C ALA A 109 24.28 5.43 -16.70
N VAL A 110 24.32 6.16 -17.82
CA VAL A 110 25.46 7.01 -18.17
C VAL A 110 25.35 8.33 -17.41
N VAL A 111 26.43 8.74 -16.74
CA VAL A 111 26.54 10.04 -16.10
C VAL A 111 26.73 11.11 -17.17
N GLN A 112 25.74 11.99 -17.32
CA GLN A 112 25.77 13.17 -18.16
C GLN A 112 26.50 14.29 -17.43
N LYS A 113 27.54 14.84 -18.07
CA LYS A 113 28.36 15.93 -17.50
C LYS A 113 27.47 17.11 -17.12
N GLY A 114 27.47 17.48 -15.84
CA GLY A 114 26.70 18.62 -15.30
C GLY A 114 25.20 18.37 -15.09
N SER A 115 24.68 17.17 -15.35
CA SER A 115 23.25 16.86 -15.21
C SER A 115 22.96 15.54 -14.47
N GLY A 116 23.99 14.83 -14.03
CA GLY A 116 23.84 13.58 -13.27
C GLY A 116 23.43 12.41 -14.15
N ILE A 117 22.43 11.64 -13.74
CA ILE A 117 21.90 10.49 -14.50
C ILE A 117 20.42 10.67 -14.83
N LYS A 118 19.97 10.06 -15.93
CA LYS A 118 18.56 9.99 -16.30
C LYS A 118 18.05 8.55 -16.16
N VAL A 119 17.04 8.35 -15.31
CA VAL A 119 16.40 7.04 -15.08
C VAL A 119 14.89 7.23 -15.14
N ASN A 120 14.21 6.42 -15.95
CA ASN A 120 12.73 6.46 -16.10
C ASN A 120 12.16 7.86 -16.33
N HIS A 121 12.85 8.68 -17.16
CA HIS A 121 12.52 10.08 -17.49
C HIS A 121 12.77 11.11 -16.38
N PHE A 122 13.20 10.68 -15.20
CA PHE A 122 13.63 11.57 -14.11
C PHE A 122 15.14 11.80 -14.16
N TYR A 123 15.56 13.02 -13.82
CA TYR A 123 16.95 13.39 -13.66
C TYR A 123 17.32 13.34 -12.18
N TYR A 124 18.41 12.65 -11.89
CA TYR A 124 18.97 12.52 -10.55
C TYR A 124 20.39 13.07 -10.57
N TRP A 125 20.71 13.94 -9.62
CA TRP A 125 22.06 14.48 -9.42
C TRP A 125 22.42 14.43 -7.94
N ASN A 126 23.72 14.43 -7.66
CA ASN A 126 24.25 14.55 -6.31
C ASN A 126 25.44 15.53 -6.34
N ASN A 127 25.54 16.38 -5.31
CA ASN A 127 26.63 17.35 -5.15
C ASN A 127 27.79 16.82 -4.29
N ALA A 128 27.68 15.57 -3.81
CA ALA A 128 28.69 14.91 -3.00
C ALA A 128 30.00 14.66 -3.77
#